data_AF-A0A4Y5MZL6-F1
#
_entry.id   AF-A0A4Y5MZL6-F1
#
_cell.length_a   1.000
_cell.length_b   1.000
_cell.length_c   1.000
_cell.angle_alpha   90.00
_cell.angle_beta   90.00
_cell.angle_gamma   90.00
#
_symmetry.space_group_name_H-M   'P 1'
#
loop_
_entity.id
_entity.type
_entity.pdbx_description
1 polymer ?
#
loop_
_entity_poly.entity_id
_entity_poly.type
_entity_poly.pdbx_seq_one_letter_code
_entity_poly.pdbx_strand_id
1 'polypeptide(L)'
;MVSYFIVSALAIKSEYLNKNSIDFNQLSRMQISTTTFKLSPQSKKSAANAAKIGSGDIVLWGSNLGLTLGGRLTRIQASMTKIPPYVQSVIIGLILSDGWMQLPSDSKNARLGFKQSTKNSPYVWSVFFLLSHYCSSFPYINTGVRKGKPFSGLVFQTRQLPCLTDIYNLFYKNKIKIIPSNIYDLLTPVGLAHWIMGDGSAVNKGLVLCTDSFSLEQTTLLLNVLVIKYELDCTLWNQSSNWRIHIKRKSMPKLKSIVINHMHPSMLYKLSI
;
A
#
# COMPACT_ATOMS: atom_id res chain seq x y z
N MET A 1 19.62 6.07 -27.91
CA MET A 1 19.77 7.20 -26.99
C MET A 1 18.60 7.11 -26.01
N VAL A 2 18.80 6.39 -24.90
CA VAL A 2 17.73 6.07 -23.93
C VAL A 2 18.00 6.89 -22.67
N SER A 3 17.16 7.88 -22.44
CA SER A 3 17.22 8.80 -21.31
C SER A 3 16.63 8.11 -20.08
N TYR A 4 17.47 7.74 -19.11
CA TYR A 4 17.00 7.30 -17.79
C TYR A 4 16.59 8.52 -16.97
N PHE A 5 15.31 8.64 -16.62
CA PHE A 5 14.85 9.56 -15.59
C PHE A 5 15.11 8.94 -14.21
N ILE A 6 16.18 9.40 -13.57
CA ILE A 6 16.47 9.10 -12.16
C ILE A 6 15.57 9.99 -11.32
N VAL A 7 14.51 9.42 -10.74
CA VAL A 7 13.74 10.08 -9.68
C VAL A 7 14.57 9.99 -8.41
N SER A 8 15.01 11.13 -7.91
CA SER A 8 15.78 11.28 -6.68
C SER A 8 14.93 10.89 -5.46
N ALA A 9 14.93 9.60 -5.12
CA ALA A 9 14.48 9.09 -3.84
C ALA A 9 15.62 8.27 -3.24
N LEU A 10 16.25 8.82 -2.20
CA LEU A 10 17.13 8.10 -1.29
C LEU A 10 18.29 7.34 -1.97
N ALA A 11 19.33 8.07 -2.38
CA ALA A 11 20.66 7.48 -2.44
C ALA A 11 21.10 7.14 -1.00
N ILE A 12 20.63 6.01 -0.47
CA ILE A 12 21.34 5.35 0.63
C ILE A 12 22.68 4.95 0.02
N LYS A 13 23.70 5.75 0.32
CA LYS A 13 25.08 5.49 -0.09
C LYS A 13 25.42 4.07 0.38
N SER A 14 25.51 3.16 -0.59
CA SER A 14 26.02 1.79 -0.45
C SER A 14 27.53 1.83 -0.16
N GLU A 15 27.94 2.50 0.92
CA GLU A 15 29.34 2.61 1.32
C GLU A 15 29.64 1.91 2.67
N TYR A 16 28.64 1.31 3.33
CA TYR A 16 28.85 0.57 4.59
C TYR A 16 28.17 -0.80 4.65
N LEU A 17 27.94 -1.45 3.51
CA LEU A 17 27.59 -2.88 3.48
C LEU A 17 28.87 -3.71 3.34
N ASN A 18 29.67 -3.75 4.41
CA ASN A 18 30.67 -4.79 4.52
C ASN A 18 30.01 -6.08 5.04
N LYS A 19 30.40 -7.21 4.45
CA LYS A 19 29.78 -8.53 4.65
C LYS A 19 29.80 -8.96 6.12
N ASN A 20 28.68 -9.57 6.52
CA ASN A 20 28.41 -10.38 7.72
C ASN A 20 27.77 -9.64 8.91
N SER A 21 26.55 -10.10 9.21
CA SER A 21 25.64 -9.73 10.31
C SER A 21 24.92 -8.37 10.18
N ILE A 22 23.61 -8.44 9.89
CA ILE A 22 22.69 -7.30 10.02
C ILE A 22 22.36 -7.20 11.52
N ASP A 23 22.99 -6.26 12.22
CA ASP A 23 22.61 -5.91 13.58
C ASP A 23 21.44 -4.91 13.54
N PHE A 24 20.23 -5.39 13.83
CA PHE A 24 19.01 -4.57 13.85
C PHE A 24 19.05 -3.45 14.91
N ASN A 25 19.94 -3.54 15.91
CA ASN A 25 20.15 -2.48 16.89
C ASN A 25 20.99 -1.31 16.36
N GLN A 26 21.67 -1.45 15.21
CA GLN A 26 22.36 -0.32 14.57
C GLN A 26 21.42 0.51 13.68
N LEU A 27 20.38 -0.09 13.10
CA LEU A 27 19.38 0.63 12.30
C LEU A 27 18.58 1.64 13.13
N SER A 28 18.37 1.37 14.42
CA SER A 28 17.73 2.30 15.35
C SER A 28 18.59 3.52 15.71
N ARG A 29 19.90 3.47 15.41
CA ARG A 29 20.88 4.53 15.67
C ARG A 29 21.30 5.31 14.41
N MET A 30 20.82 4.95 13.22
CA MET A 30 20.94 5.85 12.07
C MET A 30 20.16 7.12 12.37
N GLN A 31 20.88 8.17 12.77
CA GLN A 31 20.41 9.54 12.68
C GLN A 31 20.11 9.79 11.21
N ILE A 32 18.87 9.47 10.81
CA ILE A 32 18.27 10.08 9.63
C ILE A 32 18.35 11.57 9.93
N SER A 33 19.23 12.26 9.20
CA SER A 33 19.31 13.72 9.16
C SER A 33 17.94 14.21 8.74
N THR A 34 17.08 14.32 9.73
CA THR A 34 15.76 14.87 9.64
C THR A 34 16.00 16.34 9.40
N THR A 35 15.64 16.82 8.20
CA THR A 35 15.36 18.23 7.99
C THR A 35 14.20 18.56 8.92
N THR A 36 14.54 18.85 10.17
CA THR A 36 13.63 19.20 11.24
C THR A 36 13.17 20.61 10.93
N PHE A 37 12.01 20.75 10.29
CA PHE A 37 11.27 21.99 10.42
C PHE A 37 10.76 22.05 11.87
N LYS A 38 11.61 22.57 12.77
CA LYS A 38 11.18 23.06 14.08
C LYS A 38 10.22 24.21 13.84
N LEU A 39 8.92 23.96 13.88
CA LEU A 39 7.96 25.00 14.18
C LEU A 39 7.97 25.20 15.70
N SER A 40 8.92 26.00 16.18
CA SER A 40 8.87 26.55 17.54
C SER A 40 7.97 27.78 17.56
N PRO A 41 6.94 27.84 18.41
CA PRO A 41 6.19 29.07 18.61
C PRO A 41 7.00 29.96 19.54
N GLN A 42 7.82 30.85 18.97
CA GLN A 42 8.28 32.16 19.52
C GLN A 42 9.59 32.59 18.87
N SER A 43 9.52 33.59 18.00
CA SER A 43 10.26 34.86 18.15
C SER A 43 10.07 35.71 16.89
N LYS A 44 9.44 36.87 17.08
CA LYS A 44 9.52 37.98 16.11
C LYS A 44 10.98 38.44 16.08
N LYS A 45 11.80 37.95 15.13
CA LYS A 45 13.07 38.55 14.63
C LYS A 45 13.91 37.49 13.88
N SER A 46 13.54 37.17 12.63
CA SER A 46 14.46 36.59 11.64
C SER A 46 13.78 36.46 10.26
N ALA A 47 13.12 37.52 9.80
CA ALA A 47 12.53 37.54 8.45
C ALA A 47 13.52 37.89 7.33
N ALA A 48 14.83 38.00 7.62
CA ALA A 48 15.79 38.59 6.68
C ALA A 48 16.70 37.61 5.92
N ASN A 49 16.73 36.30 6.24
CA ASN A 49 17.61 35.34 5.57
C ASN A 49 16.87 34.11 5.04
N ALA A 50 15.72 34.32 4.39
CA ALA A 50 15.18 33.34 3.45
C ALA A 50 16.05 33.36 2.18
N ALA A 51 17.20 32.70 2.25
CA ALA A 51 18.07 32.49 1.10
C ALA A 51 17.26 31.85 -0.03
N LYS A 52 17.37 32.43 -1.23
CA LYS A 52 16.85 31.95 -2.51
C LYS A 52 16.87 30.42 -2.61
N ILE A 53 15.71 29.79 -2.46
CA ILE A 53 15.50 28.40 -2.91
C ILE A 53 15.08 28.52 -4.37
N GLY A 54 16.08 28.51 -5.26
CA GLY A 54 15.85 28.31 -6.68
C GLY A 54 15.58 26.83 -6.93
N SER A 55 14.31 26.45 -7.02
CA SER A 55 13.85 25.30 -7.82
C SER A 55 12.34 25.46 -7.98
N GLY A 56 11.94 25.89 -9.17
CA GLY A 56 10.54 25.97 -9.60
C GLY A 56 10.03 24.64 -10.14
N ASP A 57 10.53 23.52 -9.62
CA ASP A 57 10.13 22.20 -10.10
C ASP A 57 8.67 21.95 -9.69
N ILE A 58 7.82 21.70 -10.69
CA ILE A 58 6.43 21.31 -10.46
C ILE A 58 6.44 19.91 -9.85
N VAL A 59 6.31 19.84 -8.52
CA VAL A 59 6.19 18.58 -7.79
C VAL A 59 4.72 18.17 -7.74
N LEU A 60 4.42 16.99 -8.26
CA LEU A 60 3.06 16.42 -8.18
C LEU A 60 2.67 16.24 -6.71
N TRP A 61 1.52 16.78 -6.31
CA TRP A 61 1.07 16.67 -4.93
C TRP A 61 0.99 15.21 -4.48
N GLY A 62 1.67 14.90 -3.37
CA GLY A 62 1.70 13.54 -2.81
C GLY A 62 2.86 12.65 -3.24
N SER A 63 3.77 13.11 -4.11
CA SER A 63 4.97 12.34 -4.49
C SER A 63 6.04 12.27 -3.38
N ASN A 64 6.08 13.30 -2.51
CA ASN A 64 7.10 13.46 -1.47
C ASN A 64 6.46 13.53 -0.06
N LEU A 65 5.62 12.55 0.28
CA LEU A 65 5.06 12.46 1.63
C LEU A 65 6.15 12.02 2.62
N GLY A 66 6.50 12.90 3.55
CA GLY A 66 7.53 12.63 4.56
C GLY A 66 7.05 11.70 5.68
N LEU A 67 8.01 11.10 6.39
CA LEU A 67 7.79 10.25 7.56
C LEU A 67 7.20 11.06 8.72
N THR A 68 6.06 10.62 9.27
CA THR A 68 5.44 11.23 10.46
C THR A 68 5.48 10.29 11.67
N LEU A 69 6.57 9.54 11.78
CA LEU A 69 6.76 8.55 12.83
C LEU A 69 6.98 9.24 14.19
N GLY A 70 6.44 8.64 15.25
CA GLY A 70 6.42 9.24 16.57
C GLY A 70 5.42 10.40 16.70
N GLY A 71 5.17 10.82 17.95
CA GLY A 71 4.27 11.93 18.25
C GLY A 71 2.80 11.70 17.91
N ARG A 72 1.93 12.58 18.42
CA ARG A 72 0.49 12.58 18.16
C ARG A 72 0.17 13.74 17.23
N LEU A 73 -0.60 13.49 16.17
CA LEU A 73 -1.14 14.56 15.34
C LEU A 73 -2.22 15.32 16.12
N THR A 74 -2.20 16.64 16.01
CA THR A 74 -3.30 17.48 16.49
C THR A 74 -4.57 17.19 15.67
N ARG A 75 -5.75 17.56 16.21
CA ARG A 75 -7.02 17.39 15.49
C ARG A 75 -7.04 18.14 14.16
N ILE A 76 -6.46 19.34 14.12
CA ILE A 76 -6.36 20.16 12.92
C ILE A 76 -5.46 19.47 11.88
N GLN A 77 -4.26 19.04 12.28
CA GLN A 77 -3.37 18.29 11.39
C GLN A 77 -4.05 17.05 10.80
N ALA A 78 -4.68 16.22 11.65
CA ALA A 78 -5.37 15.01 11.20
C ALA A 78 -6.52 15.32 10.22
N SER A 79 -7.25 16.42 10.43
CA SER A 79 -8.33 16.85 9.52
C SER A 79 -7.83 17.38 8.16
N MET A 80 -6.63 17.98 8.15
CA MET A 80 -5.97 18.49 6.94
C MET A 80 -5.22 17.40 6.17
N THR A 81 -4.91 16.26 6.79
CA THR A 81 -4.31 15.12 6.09
C THR A 81 -5.26 14.58 5.02
N LYS A 82 -4.83 14.61 3.77
CA LYS A 82 -5.56 14.08 2.61
C LYS A 82 -4.76 12.97 1.94
N ILE A 83 -5.44 12.16 1.13
CA ILE A 83 -4.85 11.02 0.45
C ILE A 83 -4.68 11.36 -1.04
N PRO A 84 -3.45 11.40 -1.57
CA PRO A 84 -3.21 11.58 -3.00
C PRO A 84 -3.79 10.44 -3.85
N PRO A 85 -4.19 10.68 -5.11
CA PRO A 85 -4.84 9.66 -5.96
C PRO A 85 -4.02 8.37 -6.12
N TYR A 86 -2.70 8.48 -6.24
CA TYR A 86 -1.81 7.32 -6.31
C TYR A 86 -1.87 6.49 -5.02
N VAL A 87 -1.75 7.15 -3.87
CA VAL A 87 -1.81 6.49 -2.55
C VAL A 87 -3.19 5.87 -2.29
N GLN A 88 -4.26 6.55 -2.72
CA GLN A 88 -5.62 6.02 -2.66
C GLN A 88 -5.73 4.72 -3.47
N SER A 89 -5.15 4.69 -4.67
CA SER A 89 -5.11 3.48 -5.51
C SER A 89 -4.38 2.32 -4.82
N VAL A 90 -3.24 2.61 -4.17
CA VAL A 90 -2.51 1.62 -3.35
C VAL A 90 -3.41 1.09 -2.24
N ILE A 91 -4.03 1.99 -1.46
CA ILE A 91 -4.92 1.60 -0.34
C ILE A 91 -6.07 0.72 -0.83
N ILE A 92 -6.71 1.07 -1.95
CA ILE A 92 -7.79 0.28 -2.54
C ILE A 92 -7.31 -1.13 -2.90
N GLY A 93 -6.15 -1.26 -3.56
CA GLY A 93 -5.57 -2.56 -3.89
C GLY A 93 -5.21 -3.40 -2.64
N LEU A 94 -4.77 -2.75 -1.57
CA LEU A 94 -4.54 -3.43 -0.28
C LEU A 94 -5.86 -3.90 0.34
N ILE A 95 -6.91 -3.08 0.33
CA ILE A 95 -8.23 -3.46 0.88
C ILE A 95 -8.84 -4.62 0.11
N LEU A 96 -8.67 -4.67 -1.22
CA LEU A 96 -9.11 -5.80 -2.04
C LEU A 96 -8.31 -7.08 -1.80
N SER A 97 -7.16 -6.98 -1.14
CA SER A 97 -6.29 -8.10 -0.80
C SER A 97 -6.15 -8.32 0.71
N ASP A 98 -4.92 -8.46 1.21
CA ASP A 98 -4.57 -8.78 2.60
C ASP A 98 -4.72 -7.61 3.59
N GLY A 99 -5.05 -6.42 3.08
CA GLY A 99 -5.33 -5.25 3.91
C GLY A 99 -6.67 -5.34 4.60
N TRP A 100 -6.75 -4.74 5.79
CA TRP A 100 -8.01 -4.60 6.51
C TRP A 100 -8.13 -3.18 7.08
N MET A 101 -9.35 -2.73 7.24
CA MET A 101 -9.63 -1.49 7.95
C MET A 101 -10.38 -1.78 9.25
N GLN A 102 -10.19 -0.90 10.23
CA GLN A 102 -10.87 -0.96 11.50
C GLN A 102 -11.39 0.42 11.87
N LEU A 103 -12.64 0.48 12.31
CA LEU A 103 -13.23 1.61 13.01
C LEU A 103 -13.52 1.18 14.46
N PRO A 104 -12.60 1.43 15.40
CA PRO A 104 -12.81 1.10 16.81
C PRO A 104 -14.02 1.83 17.39
N SER A 105 -14.71 1.20 18.34
CA SER A 105 -15.94 1.74 18.94
C SER A 105 -15.72 3.06 19.71
N ASP A 106 -14.50 3.26 20.20
CA ASP A 106 -14.04 4.44 20.92
C ASP A 106 -13.46 5.53 20.00
N SER A 107 -13.44 5.30 18.68
CA SER A 107 -12.88 6.23 17.70
C SER A 107 -13.89 6.62 16.65
N LYS A 108 -13.80 7.90 16.24
CA LYS A 108 -14.57 8.42 15.09
C LYS A 108 -13.89 8.10 13.75
N ASN A 109 -12.62 7.68 13.78
CA ASN A 109 -11.81 7.56 12.58
C ASN A 109 -11.32 6.14 12.34
N ALA A 110 -11.35 5.73 11.07
CA ALA A 110 -10.84 4.43 10.67
C ALA A 110 -9.30 4.45 10.55
N ARG A 111 -8.71 3.25 10.68
CA ARG A 111 -7.31 2.99 10.36
C ARG A 111 -7.18 1.84 9.37
N LEU A 112 -6.13 1.86 8.57
CA LEU A 112 -5.72 0.75 7.72
C LEU A 112 -4.67 -0.10 8.45
N GLY A 113 -4.77 -1.41 8.33
CA GLY A 113 -3.74 -2.37 8.70
C GLY A 113 -3.34 -3.19 7.50
N PHE A 114 -2.06 -3.58 7.46
CA PHE A 114 -1.53 -4.48 6.45
C PHE A 114 -0.55 -5.46 7.07
N LYS A 115 -0.67 -6.74 6.71
CA LYS A 115 0.12 -7.84 7.24
C LYS A 115 0.45 -8.82 6.13
N GLN A 116 1.69 -9.28 6.12
CA GLN A 116 2.13 -10.38 5.27
C GLN A 116 3.03 -11.34 6.03
N SER A 117 3.25 -12.52 5.46
CA SER A 117 4.30 -13.43 5.94
C SER A 117 5.68 -12.77 5.87
N THR A 118 6.61 -13.21 6.70
CA THR A 118 8.00 -12.72 6.72
C THR A 118 8.72 -12.89 5.38
N LYS A 119 8.35 -13.91 4.58
CA LYS A 119 8.87 -14.11 3.22
C LYS A 119 8.60 -12.94 2.28
N ASN A 120 7.45 -12.28 2.48
CA ASN A 120 7.02 -11.12 1.68
C ASN A 120 7.32 -9.78 2.39
N SER A 121 8.21 -9.78 3.38
CA SER A 121 8.58 -8.56 4.11
C SER A 121 9.13 -7.43 3.23
N PRO A 122 9.86 -7.66 2.11
CA PRO A 122 10.27 -6.56 1.23
C PRO A 122 9.09 -5.76 0.69
N TYR A 123 8.01 -6.45 0.32
CA TYR A 123 6.77 -5.80 -0.13
C TYR A 123 6.10 -5.00 0.99
N VAL A 124 6.05 -5.53 2.22
CA VAL A 124 5.51 -4.79 3.38
C VAL A 124 6.27 -3.51 3.64
N TRP A 125 7.61 -3.55 3.58
CA TRP A 125 8.44 -2.36 3.75
C TRP A 125 8.19 -1.33 2.65
N SER A 126 8.09 -1.77 1.38
CA SER A 126 7.76 -0.88 0.27
C SER A 126 6.40 -0.17 0.48
N VAL A 127 5.36 -0.94 0.86
CA VAL A 127 4.04 -0.37 1.17
C VAL A 127 4.10 0.56 2.38
N PHE A 128 4.85 0.19 3.42
CA PHE A 128 5.03 1.04 4.60
C PHE A 128 5.63 2.38 4.22
N PHE A 129 6.70 2.43 3.41
CA PHE A 129 7.31 3.71 3.02
C PHE A 129 6.33 4.60 2.26
N LEU A 130 5.51 4.03 1.37
CA LEU A 130 4.45 4.75 0.66
C LEU A 130 3.37 5.31 1.61
N LEU A 131 3.08 4.60 2.70
CA LEU A 131 2.04 4.96 3.66
C LEU A 131 2.57 5.58 4.96
N SER A 132 3.87 5.84 5.03
CA SER A 132 4.54 6.15 6.30
C SER A 132 4.13 7.50 6.89
N HIS A 133 3.67 8.42 6.03
CA HIS A 133 3.02 9.69 6.40
C HIS A 133 1.70 9.51 7.17
N TYR A 134 1.10 8.34 7.10
CA TYR A 134 -0.12 8.01 7.82
C TYR A 134 0.17 7.15 9.06
N CYS A 135 1.42 6.75 9.29
CA CYS A 135 1.82 5.85 10.36
C CYS A 135 2.38 6.61 11.57
N SER A 136 2.24 6.03 12.76
CA SER A 136 2.87 6.52 13.99
C SER A 136 4.10 5.72 14.41
N SER A 137 4.27 4.53 13.86
CA SER A 137 5.30 3.57 14.24
C SER A 137 5.78 2.81 13.01
N PHE A 138 6.98 2.25 13.12
CA PHE A 138 7.50 1.29 12.14
C PHE A 138 6.69 -0.01 12.13
N PRO A 139 6.80 -0.82 11.06
CA PRO A 139 6.28 -2.18 11.06
C PRO A 139 6.88 -3.01 12.20
N TYR A 140 6.09 -3.93 12.74
CA TYR A 140 6.49 -4.82 13.83
C TYR A 140 6.19 -6.28 13.50
N ILE A 141 6.90 -7.21 14.15
CA ILE A 141 6.69 -8.64 13.98
C ILE A 141 5.50 -9.07 14.85
N ASN A 142 4.56 -9.76 14.23
CA ASN A 142 3.44 -10.41 14.89
C ASN A 142 3.58 -11.93 14.71
N THR A 143 3.81 -12.62 15.83
CA THR A 143 3.89 -14.08 15.90
C THR A 143 2.56 -14.67 16.35
N GLY A 144 2.29 -15.90 15.93
CA GLY A 144 1.12 -16.66 16.35
C GLY A 144 1.19 -18.10 15.85
N VAL A 145 0.06 -18.80 15.97
CA VAL A 145 -0.09 -20.18 15.49
C VAL A 145 -1.21 -20.21 14.46
N ARG A 146 -0.94 -20.77 13.28
CA ARG A 146 -1.94 -20.95 12.21
C ARG A 146 -1.99 -22.42 11.83
N LYS A 147 -3.17 -23.05 11.98
CA LYS A 147 -3.37 -24.49 11.72
C LYS A 147 -2.34 -25.37 12.45
N GLY A 148 -2.07 -25.07 13.72
CA GLY A 148 -1.11 -25.82 14.56
C GLY A 148 0.37 -25.55 14.29
N LYS A 149 0.73 -24.68 13.34
CA LYS A 149 2.12 -24.34 13.02
C LYS A 149 2.47 -22.91 13.46
N PRO A 150 3.67 -22.67 14.01
CA PRO A 150 4.12 -21.32 14.32
C PRO A 150 4.18 -20.49 13.02
N PHE A 151 3.70 -19.27 13.09
CA PHE A 151 3.67 -18.33 11.98
C PHE A 151 4.14 -16.96 12.48
N SER A 152 5.03 -16.33 11.72
CA SER A 152 5.42 -14.94 11.93
C SER A 152 5.07 -14.12 10.69
N GLY A 153 4.57 -12.91 10.93
CA GLY A 153 4.29 -11.95 9.88
C GLY A 153 4.76 -10.56 10.26
N LEU A 154 5.10 -9.75 9.25
CA LEU A 154 5.38 -8.35 9.42
C LEU A 154 4.09 -7.56 9.23
N VAL A 155 3.79 -6.65 10.14
CA VAL A 155 2.56 -5.87 10.17
C VAL A 155 2.85 -4.40 10.42
N PHE A 156 2.08 -3.52 9.78
CA PHE A 156 1.99 -2.12 10.20
C PHE A 156 0.53 -1.68 10.21
N GLN A 157 0.27 -0.58 10.92
CA GLN A 157 -1.02 0.08 10.95
C GLN A 157 -0.84 1.58 10.82
N THR A 158 -1.78 2.22 10.13
CA THR A 158 -1.86 3.68 10.10
C THR A 158 -2.46 4.21 11.41
N ARG A 159 -2.32 5.51 11.60
CA ARG A 159 -3.13 6.30 12.53
C ARG A 159 -4.60 6.22 12.12
N GLN A 160 -5.46 6.51 13.09
CA GLN A 160 -6.89 6.71 12.84
C GLN A 160 -7.09 8.12 12.25
N LEU A 161 -7.47 8.22 10.98
CA LEU A 161 -7.54 9.49 10.26
C LEU A 161 -8.89 9.68 9.56
N PRO A 162 -9.45 10.91 9.52
CA PRO A 162 -10.70 11.19 8.82
C PRO A 162 -10.69 10.77 7.36
N CYS A 163 -9.59 11.02 6.63
CA CYS A 163 -9.47 10.62 5.23
C CYS A 163 -9.52 9.10 4.99
N LEU A 164 -9.14 8.30 5.99
CA LEU A 164 -9.28 6.84 5.94
C LEU A 164 -10.71 6.42 6.28
N THR A 165 -11.44 7.20 7.06
CA THR A 165 -12.88 6.97 7.32
C THR A 165 -13.69 7.08 6.03
N ASP A 166 -13.35 8.02 5.16
CA ASP A 166 -14.01 8.18 3.86
C ASP A 166 -13.87 6.90 3.01
N ILE A 167 -12.66 6.32 2.96
CA ILE A 167 -12.41 5.05 2.28
C ILE A 167 -13.11 3.88 3.00
N TYR A 168 -13.06 3.85 4.33
CA TYR A 168 -13.73 2.81 5.13
C TYR A 168 -15.21 2.73 4.81
N ASN A 169 -15.90 3.88 4.74
CA ASN A 169 -17.34 3.94 4.48
C ASN A 169 -17.72 3.40 3.08
N LEU A 170 -16.79 3.39 2.12
CA LEU A 170 -17.01 2.77 0.80
C LEU A 170 -16.90 1.24 0.87
N PHE A 171 -15.91 0.72 1.60
CA PHE A 171 -15.56 -0.69 1.58
C PHE A 171 -16.06 -1.48 2.80
N TYR A 172 -16.71 -0.85 3.76
CA TYR A 172 -17.21 -1.51 4.96
C TYR A 172 -18.64 -1.06 5.30
N LYS A 173 -19.56 -2.02 5.36
CA LYS A 173 -20.93 -1.83 5.83
C LYS A 173 -21.16 -2.74 7.03
N ASN A 174 -21.64 -2.19 8.14
CA ASN A 174 -21.82 -2.93 9.39
C ASN A 174 -20.55 -3.69 9.85
N LYS A 175 -19.37 -3.07 9.66
CA LYS A 175 -18.04 -3.67 9.95
C LYS A 175 -17.66 -4.89 9.10
N ILE A 176 -18.46 -5.22 8.08
CA ILE A 176 -18.18 -6.28 7.11
C ILE A 176 -17.62 -5.64 5.84
N LYS A 177 -16.52 -6.21 5.31
CA LYS A 177 -15.90 -5.76 4.07
C LYS A 177 -16.86 -6.03 2.90
N ILE A 178 -17.06 -5.03 2.04
CA ILE A 178 -17.90 -5.10 0.84
C ILE A 178 -17.17 -4.52 -0.36
N ILE A 179 -17.64 -4.86 -1.56
CA ILE A 179 -17.21 -4.20 -2.81
C ILE A 179 -18.23 -3.09 -3.14
N PRO A 180 -17.81 -1.82 -3.26
CA PRO A 180 -18.73 -0.74 -3.58
C PRO A 180 -19.16 -0.78 -5.05
N SER A 181 -20.33 -0.22 -5.36
CA SER A 181 -20.87 -0.20 -6.72
C SER A 181 -20.02 0.60 -7.72
N ASN A 182 -19.30 1.62 -7.25
CA ASN A 182 -18.37 2.43 -8.05
C ASN A 182 -16.96 1.82 -8.17
N ILE A 183 -16.79 0.52 -7.92
CA ILE A 183 -15.48 -0.14 -8.01
C ILE A 183 -14.86 -0.07 -9.41
N TYR A 184 -15.68 0.09 -10.46
CA TYR A 184 -15.22 0.34 -11.82
C TYR A 184 -14.29 1.56 -11.90
N ASP A 185 -14.65 2.66 -11.23
CA ASP A 185 -13.86 3.88 -11.24
C ASP A 185 -12.65 3.76 -10.30
N LEU A 186 -12.85 3.13 -9.15
CA LEU A 186 -11.85 3.03 -8.07
C LEU A 186 -10.70 2.08 -8.38
N LEU A 187 -10.93 0.99 -9.11
CA LEU A 187 -9.89 0.01 -9.41
C LEU A 187 -9.02 0.52 -10.57
N THR A 188 -7.89 1.15 -10.24
CA THR A 188 -6.86 1.61 -11.19
C THR A 188 -5.79 0.54 -11.44
N PRO A 189 -4.89 0.69 -12.44
CA PRO A 189 -3.77 -0.24 -12.65
C PRO A 189 -2.91 -0.45 -11.41
N VAL A 190 -2.69 0.61 -10.62
CA VAL A 190 -1.96 0.56 -9.34
C VAL A 190 -2.72 -0.29 -8.33
N GLY A 191 -4.03 -0.08 -8.18
CA GLY A 191 -4.87 -0.88 -7.30
C GLY A 191 -4.90 -2.35 -7.70
N LEU A 192 -5.00 -2.63 -9.01
CA LEU A 192 -4.96 -3.99 -9.55
C LEU A 192 -3.61 -4.67 -9.27
N ALA A 193 -2.50 -3.95 -9.41
CA ALA A 193 -1.16 -4.47 -9.08
C ALA A 193 -1.07 -4.87 -7.60
N HIS A 194 -1.51 -4.01 -6.69
CA HIS A 194 -1.51 -4.30 -5.24
C HIS A 194 -2.47 -5.45 -4.87
N TRP A 195 -3.61 -5.55 -5.54
CA TRP A 195 -4.54 -6.67 -5.38
C TRP A 195 -3.89 -8.01 -5.79
N ILE A 196 -3.22 -8.04 -6.95
CA ILE A 196 -2.46 -9.21 -7.43
C ILE A 196 -1.32 -9.55 -6.46
N MET A 197 -0.57 -8.55 -6.00
CA MET A 197 0.53 -8.77 -5.06
C MET A 197 0.06 -9.44 -3.76
N GLY A 198 -1.09 -9.07 -3.23
CA GLY A 198 -1.65 -9.75 -2.04
C GLY A 198 -2.27 -11.12 -2.38
N ASP A 199 -3.30 -11.14 -3.23
CA ASP A 199 -4.19 -12.29 -3.40
C ASP A 199 -4.10 -13.00 -4.76
N GLY A 200 -3.15 -12.62 -5.62
CA GLY A 200 -2.87 -13.32 -6.87
C GLY A 200 -2.10 -14.63 -6.67
N SER A 201 -2.43 -15.66 -7.46
CA SER A 201 -1.72 -16.93 -7.50
C SER A 201 -1.59 -17.41 -8.95
N ALA A 202 -0.39 -17.75 -9.39
CA ALA A 202 -0.15 -18.26 -10.73
C ALA A 202 -0.71 -19.68 -10.88
N VAL A 203 -1.54 -19.93 -11.91
CA VAL A 203 -2.14 -21.24 -12.17
C VAL A 203 -2.24 -21.50 -13.66
N ASN A 204 -1.76 -22.65 -14.15
CA ASN A 204 -1.89 -23.08 -15.55
C ASN A 204 -1.48 -22.01 -16.59
N LYS A 205 -0.41 -21.26 -16.32
CA LYS A 205 0.06 -20.12 -17.13
C LYS A 205 -0.92 -18.92 -17.18
N GLY A 206 -1.96 -18.94 -16.36
CA GLY A 206 -2.84 -17.83 -16.04
C GLY A 206 -2.64 -17.35 -14.60
N LEU A 207 -3.60 -16.57 -14.11
CA LEU A 207 -3.59 -16.02 -12.76
C LEU A 207 -4.96 -16.23 -12.11
N VAL A 208 -4.97 -16.61 -10.84
CA VAL A 208 -6.17 -16.65 -10.01
C VAL A 208 -6.10 -15.54 -8.98
N LEU A 209 -7.19 -14.79 -8.82
CA LEU A 209 -7.39 -13.87 -7.71
C LEU A 209 -8.30 -14.54 -6.68
N CYS A 210 -7.78 -14.68 -5.47
CA CYS A 210 -8.55 -15.21 -4.35
C CYS A 210 -9.56 -14.16 -3.88
N THR A 211 -10.86 -14.45 -4.05
CA THR A 211 -11.97 -13.58 -3.63
C THR A 211 -12.86 -14.27 -2.59
N ASP A 212 -12.30 -15.25 -1.87
CA ASP A 212 -13.01 -16.11 -0.92
C ASP A 212 -13.68 -15.35 0.24
N SER A 213 -13.32 -14.08 0.46
CA SER A 213 -13.93 -13.21 1.48
C SER A 213 -15.16 -12.43 0.98
N PHE A 214 -15.50 -12.55 -0.30
CA PHE A 214 -16.59 -11.80 -0.94
C PHE A 214 -17.72 -12.72 -1.40
N SER A 215 -18.94 -12.16 -1.51
CA SER A 215 -20.06 -12.90 -2.09
C SER A 215 -19.85 -13.16 -3.58
N LEU A 216 -20.64 -14.08 -4.15
CA LEU A 216 -20.64 -14.32 -5.60
C LEU A 216 -20.98 -13.04 -6.39
N GLU A 217 -21.94 -12.25 -5.92
CA GLU A 217 -22.32 -10.97 -6.55
C GLU A 217 -21.16 -9.98 -6.58
N GLN A 218 -20.45 -9.83 -5.44
CA GLN A 218 -19.29 -8.97 -5.32
C GLN A 218 -18.11 -9.46 -6.17
N THR A 219 -17.90 -10.76 -6.22
CA THR A 219 -16.88 -11.39 -7.08
C THR A 219 -17.21 -11.18 -8.55
N THR A 220 -18.49 -11.28 -8.93
CA THR A 220 -18.97 -11.03 -10.28
C THR A 220 -18.79 -9.55 -10.66
N LEU A 221 -19.05 -8.63 -9.74
CA LEU A 221 -18.80 -7.20 -9.95
C LEU A 221 -17.32 -6.93 -10.25
N LEU A 222 -16.41 -7.51 -9.45
CA LEU A 222 -14.96 -7.41 -9.70
C LEU A 222 -14.55 -8.03 -11.03
N LEU A 223 -15.09 -9.20 -11.38
CA LEU A 223 -14.85 -9.85 -12.66
C LEU A 223 -15.29 -8.94 -13.83
N ASN A 224 -16.46 -8.32 -13.73
CA ASN A 224 -16.97 -7.42 -14.77
C ASN A 224 -16.04 -6.22 -14.97
N VAL A 225 -15.45 -5.66 -13.91
CA VAL A 225 -14.44 -4.60 -14.06
C VAL A 225 -13.23 -5.11 -14.84
N LEU A 226 -12.73 -6.31 -14.54
CA LEU A 226 -11.57 -6.88 -15.26
C LEU A 226 -11.87 -7.15 -16.74
N VAL A 227 -13.09 -7.61 -17.05
CA VAL A 227 -13.53 -7.87 -18.42
C VAL A 227 -13.79 -6.58 -19.19
N ILE A 228 -14.50 -5.61 -18.61
CA ILE A 228 -14.95 -4.41 -19.33
C ILE A 228 -13.86 -3.34 -19.37
N LYS A 229 -13.24 -3.04 -18.22
CA LYS A 229 -12.26 -1.94 -18.10
C LYS A 229 -10.89 -2.33 -18.64
N TYR A 230 -10.47 -3.56 -18.34
CA TYR A 230 -9.13 -4.04 -18.66
C TYR A 230 -9.11 -5.03 -19.83
N GLU A 231 -10.28 -5.40 -20.37
CA GLU A 231 -10.43 -6.31 -21.52
C GLU A 231 -9.63 -7.61 -21.30
N LEU A 232 -9.71 -8.15 -20.09
CA LEU A 232 -9.10 -9.41 -19.70
C LEU A 232 -10.13 -10.52 -19.83
N ASP A 233 -9.76 -11.65 -20.42
CA ASP A 233 -10.59 -12.85 -20.41
C ASP A 233 -10.48 -13.53 -19.05
N CYS A 234 -11.52 -13.30 -18.26
CA CYS A 234 -11.69 -13.79 -16.92
C CYS A 234 -12.89 -14.72 -16.85
N THR A 235 -12.80 -15.76 -16.01
CA THR A 235 -13.91 -16.65 -15.70
C THR A 235 -14.02 -16.84 -14.20
N LEU A 236 -15.24 -17.05 -13.71
CA LEU A 236 -15.44 -17.52 -12.35
C LEU A 236 -14.92 -18.96 -12.23
N TRP A 237 -14.15 -19.21 -11.18
CA TRP A 237 -13.66 -20.52 -10.81
C TRP A 237 -14.21 -20.88 -9.43
N ASN A 238 -15.04 -21.92 -9.38
CA ASN A 238 -15.53 -22.49 -8.13
C ASN A 238 -14.51 -23.43 -7.50
N GLN A 239 -14.15 -23.19 -6.23
CA GLN A 239 -13.36 -24.10 -5.41
C GLN A 239 -14.13 -24.45 -4.13
N SER A 240 -14.86 -25.57 -4.17
CA SER A 240 -15.40 -26.30 -3.01
C SER A 240 -16.25 -25.52 -1.99
N SER A 241 -16.64 -24.27 -2.31
CA SER A 241 -17.56 -23.37 -1.57
C SER A 241 -17.33 -21.89 -1.93
N ASN A 242 -16.13 -21.55 -2.40
CA ASN A 242 -15.75 -20.16 -2.68
C ASN A 242 -15.56 -19.90 -4.17
N TRP A 243 -15.86 -18.68 -4.59
CA TRP A 243 -15.68 -18.22 -5.96
C TRP A 243 -14.41 -17.38 -6.08
N ARG A 244 -13.62 -17.69 -7.09
CA ARG A 244 -12.39 -16.98 -7.45
C ARG A 244 -12.46 -16.48 -8.89
N ILE A 245 -11.63 -15.51 -9.22
CA ILE A 245 -11.51 -15.01 -10.59
C ILE A 245 -10.28 -15.65 -11.22
N HIS A 246 -10.47 -16.35 -12.33
CA HIS A 246 -9.40 -16.92 -13.13
C HIS A 246 -9.18 -16.09 -14.40
N ILE A 247 -8.02 -15.45 -14.49
CA ILE A 247 -7.55 -14.73 -15.68
C ILE A 247 -6.81 -15.72 -16.57
N LYS A 248 -7.34 -15.94 -17.77
CA LYS A 248 -6.81 -16.94 -18.70
C LYS A 248 -5.44 -16.53 -19.24
N ARG A 249 -4.64 -17.54 -19.60
CA ARG A 249 -3.31 -17.40 -20.21
C ARG A 249 -3.25 -16.35 -21.33
N LYS A 250 -4.27 -16.30 -22.20
CA LYS A 250 -4.28 -15.38 -23.35
C LYS A 250 -4.25 -13.90 -22.95
N SER A 251 -4.75 -13.56 -21.76
CA SER A 251 -4.78 -12.19 -21.25
C SER A 251 -3.57 -11.85 -20.38
N MET A 252 -2.69 -12.81 -20.08
CA MET A 252 -1.49 -12.56 -19.26
C MET A 252 -0.53 -11.52 -19.86
N PRO A 253 -0.25 -11.48 -21.18
CA PRO A 253 0.60 -10.42 -21.75
C PRO A 253 0.01 -9.03 -21.53
N LYS A 254 -1.31 -8.87 -21.74
CA LYS A 254 -2.03 -7.62 -21.51
C LYS A 254 -2.01 -7.25 -20.03
N LEU A 255 -2.34 -8.19 -19.15
CA LEU A 255 -2.27 -8.00 -17.71
C LEU A 255 -0.89 -7.51 -17.27
N LYS A 256 0.19 -8.19 -17.71
CA LYS A 256 1.58 -7.80 -17.42
C LYS A 256 1.84 -6.36 -17.85
N SER A 257 1.44 -5.96 -19.06
CA SER A 257 1.65 -4.58 -19.54
C SER A 257 0.95 -3.52 -18.67
N ILE A 258 -0.18 -3.85 -18.05
CA ILE A 258 -0.96 -2.94 -17.20
C ILE A 258 -0.30 -2.79 -15.82
N VAL A 259 0.16 -3.89 -15.21
CA VAL A 259 0.52 -3.88 -13.78
C VAL A 259 2.02 -3.91 -13.49
N ILE A 260 2.87 -4.31 -14.44
CA ILE A 260 4.28 -4.63 -14.16
C ILE A 260 5.05 -3.44 -13.56
N ASN A 261 4.78 -2.22 -14.04
CA ASN A 261 5.42 -0.99 -13.56
C ASN A 261 4.94 -0.55 -12.17
N HIS A 262 3.94 -1.22 -11.61
CA HIS A 262 3.37 -0.94 -10.30
C HIS A 262 3.58 -2.09 -9.32
N MET A 263 4.27 -3.16 -9.72
CA MET A 263 4.56 -4.31 -8.87
C MET A 263 5.94 -4.19 -8.23
N HIS A 264 6.02 -4.60 -6.96
CA HIS A 264 7.29 -4.73 -6.27
C HIS A 264 8.08 -5.92 -6.85
N PRO A 265 9.41 -5.81 -7.08
CA PRO A 265 10.22 -6.87 -7.68
C PRO A 265 10.09 -8.23 -6.97
N SER A 266 9.99 -8.24 -5.64
CA SER A 266 9.83 -9.47 -4.86
C SER A 266 8.50 -10.21 -5.09
N MET A 267 7.54 -9.59 -5.79
CA MET A 267 6.20 -10.13 -6.04
C MET A 267 5.96 -10.47 -7.52
N LEU A 268 6.95 -10.25 -8.39
CA LEU A 268 6.84 -10.51 -9.84
C LEU A 268 6.63 -12.00 -10.16
N TYR A 269 7.08 -12.90 -9.29
CA TYR A 269 6.85 -14.34 -9.42
C TYR A 269 5.36 -14.69 -9.56
N LYS A 270 4.45 -13.85 -9.02
CA LYS A 270 3.00 -14.02 -9.17
C LYS A 270 2.52 -13.90 -10.61
N LEU A 271 3.25 -13.17 -11.46
CA LEU A 271 3.00 -13.07 -12.89
C LEU A 271 3.80 -14.10 -13.72
N SER A 272 4.47 -15.05 -13.05
CA SER A 272 5.40 -15.98 -13.71
C SER A 272 6.47 -15.22 -14.52
N ILE A 273 7.12 -14.26 -13.84
CA ILE A 273 8.29 -13.49 -14.29
C ILE A 273 9.39 -13.70 -13.26
#